data_AF-A0A2W7U4W6-F1
#
_entry.id   AF-A0A2W7U4W6-F1
#
_cell.length_a   1.000
_cell.length_b   1.000
_cell.length_c   1.000
_cell.angle_alpha   90.00
_cell.angle_beta   90.00
_cell.angle_gamma   90.00
#
_symmetry.space_group_name_H-M   'P 1'
#
loop_
_entity.id
_entity.type
_entity.pdbx_description
1 polymer ?
#
loop_
_entity_poly.entity_id
_entity_poly.type
_entity_poly.pdbx_seq_one_letter_code
_entity_poly.pdbx_strand_id
1 'polypeptide(L)'
;MKILIIALVFGMGLTGFAQETTTKQNRAGMEKMTPEQRQQKHLAYLTKELTLDAKQQEAVGKILAEKGTKVQDLKVQKDTRKASESKMTSEERATLKNKMEAEKTDTEAKMKAILSADQYQKWITLREENKEKMRGKSEAMGGAPMEKMTPEQRQQKHLTYLTKELTLDAKQQEAVGKILAEKGAKAQDLKAKKESRRSSGEKMTDAEREAFKTQMQAEKADTEAKMKAILSANQYQKWLTIREENKEKMKGKMKERRNGGM
;
A
#
# COMPACT_ATOMS: atom_id res chain seq x y z
N MET A 1 39.72 -4.14 -32.59
CA MET A 1 40.39 -3.01 -31.93
C MET A 1 40.02 -3.00 -30.44
N LYS A 2 41.04 -2.90 -29.57
CA LYS A 2 41.07 -2.18 -28.27
C LYS A 2 40.11 -2.71 -27.17
N ILE A 3 40.51 -3.66 -26.33
CA ILE A 3 41.21 -3.48 -25.03
C ILE A 3 40.49 -2.47 -24.12
N LEU A 4 39.96 -2.92 -22.97
CA LEU A 4 40.42 -2.51 -21.62
C LEU A 4 39.60 -3.21 -20.51
N ILE A 5 40.33 -4.05 -19.77
CA ILE A 5 40.00 -4.60 -18.46
C ILE A 5 39.98 -3.43 -17.47
N ILE A 6 38.87 -3.20 -16.76
CA ILE A 6 38.86 -2.31 -15.59
C ILE A 6 38.92 -3.20 -14.35
N ALA A 7 40.15 -3.39 -13.88
CA ALA A 7 40.46 -3.87 -12.54
C ALA A 7 40.21 -2.74 -11.54
N LEU A 8 39.34 -2.96 -10.55
CA LEU A 8 39.16 -2.05 -9.42
C LEU A 8 39.80 -2.69 -8.20
N VAL A 9 41.08 -2.37 -8.03
CA VAL A 9 41.92 -2.72 -6.88
C VAL A 9 41.47 -1.89 -5.68
N PHE A 10 40.99 -2.54 -4.63
CA PHE A 10 40.92 -1.98 -3.28
C PHE A 10 42.17 -2.44 -2.52
N GLY A 11 43.09 -1.51 -2.27
CA GLY A 11 44.28 -1.73 -1.45
C GLY A 11 44.44 -0.63 -0.40
N MET A 12 44.89 -1.06 0.78
CA MET A 12 45.25 -0.29 1.99
C MET A 12 44.05 0.23 2.81
N GLY A 13 43.77 -0.16 4.05
CA GLY A 13 44.58 -0.78 5.10
C GLY A 13 44.97 0.28 6.13
N LEU A 14 44.33 0.32 7.30
CA LEU A 14 44.91 0.84 8.55
C LEU A 14 44.30 0.12 9.76
N THR A 15 45.18 -0.04 10.74
CA THR A 15 45.16 -0.85 11.95
C THR A 15 44.22 -0.33 13.04
N GLY A 16 44.02 -1.16 14.06
CA GLY A 16 42.98 -1.02 15.07
C GLY A 16 43.15 0.14 16.04
N PHE A 17 42.00 0.58 16.55
CA PHE A 17 41.84 1.00 17.93
C PHE A 17 40.74 0.16 18.56
N ALA A 18 41.12 -0.61 19.58
CA ALA A 18 40.21 -1.16 20.54
C ALA A 18 39.56 0.00 21.30
N GLN A 19 38.24 0.04 21.36
CA GLN A 19 37.52 0.74 22.42
C GLN A 19 36.59 -0.23 23.13
N GLU A 20 37.10 -0.59 24.29
CA GLU A 20 36.49 -1.20 25.45
C GLU A 20 35.19 -0.48 25.86
N THR A 21 34.33 -1.25 26.51
CA THR A 21 32.96 -0.94 26.93
C THR A 21 32.81 0.39 27.66
N THR A 22 31.75 1.16 27.37
CA THR A 22 30.67 1.52 28.32
C THR A 22 29.75 2.63 27.79
N THR A 23 28.50 2.59 28.28
CA THR A 23 27.57 3.72 28.42
C THR A 23 26.68 4.05 27.23
N LYS A 24 25.37 4.15 27.51
CA LYS A 24 24.27 4.56 26.61
C LYS A 24 24.66 5.74 25.71
N GLN A 25 25.13 5.47 24.49
CA GLN A 25 25.50 6.52 23.53
C GLN A 25 24.29 7.04 22.74
N ASN A 26 24.18 8.36 22.76
CA ASN A 26 23.43 9.22 21.87
C ASN A 26 23.15 8.62 20.48
N ARG A 27 21.89 8.74 20.02
CA ARG A 27 21.46 8.61 18.60
C ARG A 27 22.10 9.66 17.65
N ALA A 28 23.19 10.30 18.06
CA ALA A 28 23.90 11.34 17.32
C ALA A 28 25.02 10.79 16.41
N GLY A 29 25.47 9.55 16.62
CA GLY A 29 26.64 8.98 15.93
C GLY A 29 26.35 7.90 14.88
N MET A 30 25.10 7.53 14.60
CA MET A 30 24.85 6.69 13.42
C MET A 30 25.00 7.59 12.19
N GLU A 31 26.02 7.33 11.39
CA GLU A 31 26.23 7.95 10.09
C GLU A 31 24.93 7.76 9.29
N LYS A 32 24.12 8.82 9.23
CA LYS A 32 22.82 8.76 8.58
C LYS A 32 23.13 8.64 7.10
N MET A 33 22.77 7.50 6.49
CA MET A 33 22.82 7.36 5.03
C MET A 33 22.25 8.61 4.39
N THR A 34 22.98 9.18 3.43
CA THR A 34 22.53 10.35 2.67
C THR A 34 21.21 10.01 1.94
N PRO A 35 20.39 11.00 1.57
CA PRO A 35 19.18 10.76 0.78
C PRO A 35 19.45 9.88 -0.45
N GLU A 36 20.56 10.11 -1.13
CA GLU A 36 21.03 9.40 -2.32
C GLU A 36 21.41 7.96 -1.98
N GLN A 37 22.17 7.72 -0.90
CA GLN A 37 22.51 6.38 -0.44
C GLN A 37 21.27 5.57 -0.06
N ARG A 38 20.25 6.21 0.54
CA ARG A 38 18.96 5.55 0.86
C ARG A 38 18.19 5.19 -0.40
N GLN A 39 18.16 6.08 -1.39
CA GLN A 39 17.52 5.83 -2.67
C GLN A 39 18.21 4.68 -3.40
N GLN A 40 19.54 4.68 -3.47
CA GLN A 40 20.32 3.60 -4.07
C GLN A 40 20.08 2.26 -3.37
N LYS A 41 20.08 2.24 -2.03
CA LYS A 41 19.76 1.03 -1.26
C LYS A 41 18.34 0.52 -1.54
N HIS A 42 17.37 1.43 -1.65
CA HIS A 42 15.99 1.06 -1.94
C HIS A 42 15.84 0.55 -3.37
N LEU A 43 16.51 1.17 -4.35
CA LEU A 43 16.56 0.69 -5.72
C LEU A 43 17.19 -0.71 -5.77
N ALA A 44 18.36 -0.91 -5.16
CA ALA A 44 19.03 -2.21 -5.11
C ALA A 44 18.15 -3.31 -4.49
N TYR A 45 17.40 -2.98 -3.43
CA TYR A 45 16.43 -3.88 -2.83
C TYR A 45 15.30 -4.23 -3.81
N LEU A 46 14.69 -3.25 -4.48
CA LEU A 46 13.65 -3.49 -5.47
C LEU A 46 14.18 -4.26 -6.68
N THR A 47 15.39 -3.98 -7.15
CA THR A 47 16.06 -4.73 -8.21
C THR A 47 16.22 -6.19 -7.84
N LYS A 48 16.67 -6.48 -6.63
CA LYS A 48 16.82 -7.86 -6.14
C LYS A 48 15.47 -8.56 -6.03
N GLU A 49 14.49 -7.92 -5.41
CA GLU A 49 13.22 -8.56 -5.13
C GLU A 49 12.35 -8.72 -6.38
N LEU A 50 12.35 -7.74 -7.27
CA LEU A 50 11.53 -7.74 -8.47
C LEU A 50 12.29 -8.20 -9.71
N THR A 51 13.57 -8.57 -9.57
CA THR A 51 14.46 -8.95 -10.68
C THR A 51 14.36 -7.96 -11.85
N LEU A 52 14.54 -6.67 -11.54
CA LEU A 52 14.37 -5.58 -12.52
C LEU A 52 15.46 -5.62 -13.59
N ASP A 53 15.09 -5.41 -14.85
CA ASP A 53 16.05 -5.21 -15.93
C ASP A 53 16.65 -3.79 -15.94
N ALA A 54 17.66 -3.54 -16.77
CA ALA A 54 18.36 -2.26 -16.80
C ALA A 54 17.44 -1.05 -17.10
N LYS A 55 16.46 -1.20 -17.99
CA LYS A 55 15.51 -0.13 -18.32
C LYS A 55 14.55 0.12 -17.17
N GLN A 56 14.07 -0.95 -16.54
CA GLN A 56 13.21 -0.88 -15.36
C GLN A 56 13.93 -0.24 -14.17
N GLN A 57 15.20 -0.58 -13.94
CA GLN A 57 16.01 0.00 -12.87
C GLN A 57 16.17 1.52 -13.03
N GLU A 58 16.44 2.00 -14.24
CA GLU A 58 16.54 3.44 -14.52
C GLU A 58 15.21 4.16 -14.24
N ALA A 59 14.11 3.60 -14.73
CA ALA A 59 12.78 4.19 -14.57
C ALA A 59 12.30 4.17 -13.11
N VAL A 60 12.52 3.06 -12.38
CA VAL A 60 12.24 2.98 -10.93
C VAL A 60 13.15 3.94 -10.14
N GLY A 61 14.41 4.09 -10.53
CA GLY A 61 15.33 5.05 -9.94
C GLY A 61 14.80 6.49 -10.00
N LYS A 62 14.28 6.90 -11.16
CA LYS A 62 13.63 8.22 -11.34
C LYS A 62 12.43 8.40 -10.41
N ILE A 63 11.55 7.39 -10.30
CA ILE A 63 10.39 7.42 -9.38
C ILE A 63 10.85 7.57 -7.92
N LEU A 64 11.91 6.87 -7.52
CA LEU A 64 12.44 6.95 -6.16
C LEU A 64 13.09 8.30 -5.86
N ALA A 65 13.75 8.91 -6.85
CA ALA A 65 14.30 10.26 -6.74
C ALA A 65 13.20 11.30 -6.52
N GLU A 66 12.16 11.29 -7.37
CA GLU A 66 10.98 12.16 -7.25
C GLU A 66 10.27 12.02 -5.90
N LYS A 67 10.15 10.78 -5.41
CA LYS A 67 9.56 10.52 -4.09
C LYS A 67 10.47 11.01 -2.96
N GLY A 68 11.79 10.88 -3.14
CA GLY A 68 12.78 11.30 -2.15
C GLY A 68 12.78 12.81 -1.92
N THR A 69 12.72 13.60 -2.99
CA THR A 69 12.65 15.07 -2.89
C THR A 69 11.40 15.50 -2.13
N LYS A 70 10.24 14.93 -2.45
CA LYS A 70 8.97 15.18 -1.73
C LYS A 70 9.05 14.85 -0.25
N VAL A 71 9.65 13.72 0.11
CA VAL A 71 9.84 13.34 1.52
C VAL A 71 10.79 14.30 2.23
N GLN A 72 11.82 14.80 1.55
CA GLN A 72 12.74 15.80 2.10
C GLN A 72 12.04 17.12 2.34
N ASP A 73 11.22 17.60 1.40
CA ASP A 73 10.41 18.81 1.56
C ASP A 73 9.45 18.71 2.75
N LEU A 74 8.75 17.58 2.87
CA LEU A 74 7.85 17.34 4.00
C LEU A 74 8.59 17.28 5.34
N LYS A 75 9.82 16.75 5.33
CA LYS A 75 10.67 16.74 6.52
C LYS A 75 11.10 18.15 6.91
N VAL A 76 11.56 18.95 5.95
CA VAL A 76 11.92 20.36 6.18
C VAL A 76 10.72 21.13 6.73
N GLN A 77 9.54 21.02 6.09
CA GLN A 77 8.32 21.66 6.58
C GLN A 77 7.96 21.23 8.01
N LYS A 78 8.12 19.93 8.32
CA LYS A 78 7.88 19.42 9.67
C LYS A 78 8.87 19.96 10.69
N ASP A 79 10.16 20.02 10.34
CA ASP A 79 11.22 20.52 11.21
C ASP A 79 11.05 22.04 11.46
N THR A 80 10.72 22.83 10.43
CA THR A 80 10.38 24.26 10.55
C THR A 80 9.17 24.47 11.47
N ARG A 81 8.09 23.71 11.29
CA ARG A 81 6.90 23.80 12.16
C ARG A 81 7.18 23.40 13.59
N LYS A 82 8.05 22.41 13.79
CA LYS A 82 8.48 21.98 15.13
C LYS A 82 9.30 23.09 15.81
N ALA A 83 10.16 23.77 15.07
CA ALA A 83 10.94 24.90 15.58
C ALA A 83 10.06 26.12 15.90
N SER A 84 8.98 26.34 15.15
CA SER A 84 8.03 27.43 15.38
C SER A 84 6.87 27.07 16.32
N GLU A 85 6.90 25.90 16.97
CA GLU A 85 5.82 25.31 17.79
C GLU A 85 4.41 25.34 17.14
N SER A 86 4.36 25.44 15.82
CA SER A 86 3.11 25.61 15.08
C SER A 86 2.48 24.26 14.80
N LYS A 87 1.28 24.03 15.37
CA LYS A 87 0.48 22.84 15.09
C LYS A 87 -0.28 23.04 13.78
N MET A 88 -0.15 22.06 12.88
CA MET A 88 -0.90 22.06 11.62
C MET A 88 -2.40 22.08 11.90
N THR A 89 -3.12 23.00 11.26
CA THR A 89 -4.58 23.18 11.38
C THR A 89 -5.31 21.96 10.81
N SER A 90 -6.62 21.83 11.07
CA SER A 90 -7.43 20.75 10.49
C SER A 90 -7.45 20.81 8.96
N GLU A 91 -7.54 22.01 8.40
CA GLU A 91 -7.56 22.23 6.95
C GLU A 91 -6.21 21.88 6.32
N GLU A 92 -5.10 22.31 6.90
CA GLU A 92 -3.76 21.96 6.44
C GLU A 92 -3.48 20.44 6.57
N ARG A 93 -4.07 19.77 7.59
CA ARG A 93 -4.04 18.30 7.69
C ARG A 93 -4.78 17.63 6.55
N ALA A 94 -5.94 18.14 6.18
CA ALA A 94 -6.72 17.60 5.08
C ALA A 94 -5.99 17.79 3.74
N THR A 95 -5.43 18.98 3.48
CA THR A 95 -4.67 19.25 2.24
C THR A 95 -3.41 18.40 2.15
N LEU A 96 -2.65 18.28 3.24
CA LEU A 96 -1.48 17.40 3.27
C LEU A 96 -1.87 15.95 3.02
N LYS A 97 -2.95 15.47 3.65
CA LYS A 97 -3.43 14.10 3.44
C LYS A 97 -3.82 13.84 1.98
N ASN A 98 -4.56 14.76 1.36
CA ASN A 98 -4.95 14.63 -0.05
C ASN A 98 -3.72 14.64 -0.97
N LYS A 99 -2.73 15.49 -0.69
CA LYS A 99 -1.45 15.49 -1.40
C LYS A 99 -0.73 14.13 -1.27
N MET A 100 -0.67 13.58 -0.06
CA MET A 100 -0.05 12.27 0.18
C MET A 100 -0.80 11.11 -0.50
N GLU A 101 -2.13 11.15 -0.54
CA GLU A 101 -2.94 10.17 -1.27
C GLU A 101 -2.70 10.27 -2.78
N ALA A 102 -2.73 11.47 -3.35
CA ALA A 102 -2.46 11.71 -4.77
C ALA A 102 -1.04 11.24 -5.17
N GLU A 103 -0.03 11.52 -4.34
CA GLU A 103 1.34 11.06 -4.58
C GLU A 103 1.48 9.54 -4.52
N LYS A 104 0.73 8.87 -3.64
CA LYS A 104 0.71 7.40 -3.60
C LYS A 104 0.11 6.83 -4.87
N THR A 105 -1.00 7.39 -5.34
CA THR A 105 -1.66 6.96 -6.56
C THR A 105 -0.79 7.21 -7.79
N ASP A 106 -0.15 8.38 -7.89
CA ASP A 106 0.81 8.70 -8.96
C ASP A 106 1.99 7.72 -8.98
N THR A 107 2.62 7.51 -7.81
CA THR A 107 3.75 6.56 -7.69
C THR A 107 3.33 5.16 -8.10
N GLU A 108 2.16 4.72 -7.67
CA GLU A 108 1.62 3.39 -7.99
C GLU A 108 1.32 3.23 -9.48
N ALA A 109 0.70 4.23 -10.11
CA ALA A 109 0.47 4.24 -11.55
C ALA A 109 1.77 4.17 -12.34
N LYS A 110 2.78 4.96 -11.96
CA LYS A 110 4.12 4.94 -12.58
C LYS A 110 4.80 3.57 -12.42
N MET A 111 4.76 2.99 -11.22
CA MET A 111 5.31 1.65 -10.97
C MET A 111 4.59 0.59 -11.82
N LYS A 112 3.26 0.64 -11.90
CA LYS A 112 2.46 -0.29 -12.71
C LYS A 112 2.79 -0.21 -14.21
N ALA A 113 3.14 0.96 -14.71
CA ALA A 113 3.47 1.17 -16.12
C ALA A 113 4.84 0.58 -16.52
N ILE A 114 5.77 0.41 -15.56
CA ILE A 114 7.14 -0.04 -15.81
C ILE A 114 7.34 -1.52 -15.48
N LEU A 115 6.62 -2.01 -14.47
CA LEU A 115 6.72 -3.39 -14.02
C LEU A 115 5.86 -4.32 -14.87
N SER A 116 6.31 -5.57 -15.04
CA SER A 116 5.44 -6.64 -15.54
C SER A 116 4.31 -6.91 -14.55
N ALA A 117 3.28 -7.65 -14.98
CA ALA A 117 2.16 -8.01 -14.11
C ALA A 117 2.62 -8.72 -12.83
N ASP A 118 3.54 -9.68 -12.96
CA ASP A 118 4.07 -10.46 -11.84
C ASP A 118 4.99 -9.62 -10.94
N GLN A 119 5.82 -8.76 -11.51
CA GLN A 119 6.67 -7.84 -10.75
C GLN A 119 5.83 -6.83 -9.97
N TYR A 120 4.78 -6.28 -10.58
CA TYR A 120 3.86 -5.36 -9.93
C TYR A 120 3.10 -6.04 -8.78
N GLN A 121 2.63 -7.27 -8.98
CA GLN A 121 2.03 -8.10 -7.92
C GLN A 121 2.99 -8.26 -6.73
N LYS A 122 4.25 -8.63 -7.00
CA LYS A 122 5.27 -8.80 -5.97
C LYS A 122 5.59 -7.47 -5.26
N TRP A 123 5.71 -6.38 -6.00
CA TRP A 123 5.94 -5.05 -5.43
C TRP A 123 4.85 -4.61 -4.45
N ILE A 124 3.58 -4.87 -4.78
CA ILE A 124 2.45 -4.56 -3.91
C ILE A 124 2.49 -5.42 -2.65
N THR A 125 2.79 -6.71 -2.79
CA THR A 125 2.96 -7.63 -1.64
C THR A 125 4.07 -7.13 -0.70
N LEU A 126 5.25 -6.79 -1.23
CA LEU A 126 6.37 -6.26 -0.44
C LEU A 126 6.00 -4.95 0.30
N ARG A 127 5.23 -4.07 -0.35
CA ARG A 127 4.78 -2.82 0.24
C ARG A 127 3.81 -3.06 1.40
N GLU A 128 2.96 -4.07 1.27
CA GLU A 128 2.01 -4.49 2.29
C GLU A 128 2.69 -5.18 3.48
N GLU A 129 3.60 -6.12 3.24
CA GLU A 129 4.38 -6.78 4.29
C GLU A 129 5.19 -5.75 5.11
N ASN A 130 5.84 -4.81 4.42
CA ASN A 130 6.53 -3.72 5.09
C ASN A 130 5.58 -2.84 5.91
N LYS A 131 4.37 -2.58 5.41
CA LYS A 131 3.35 -1.80 6.13
C LYS A 131 2.83 -2.56 7.34
N GLU A 132 2.61 -3.86 7.24
CA GLU A 132 2.16 -4.71 8.34
C GLU A 132 3.24 -4.80 9.43
N LYS A 133 4.51 -4.97 9.03
CA LYS A 133 5.66 -4.89 9.95
C LYS A 133 5.72 -3.54 10.66
N MET A 134 5.51 -2.45 9.93
CA MET A 134 5.45 -1.10 10.53
C MET A 134 4.23 -0.92 11.43
N ARG A 135 3.08 -1.51 11.09
CA ARG A 135 1.87 -1.48 11.92
C ARG A 135 2.07 -2.24 13.22
N GLY A 136 2.57 -3.47 13.17
CA GLY A 136 2.89 -4.26 14.36
C GLY A 136 3.92 -3.55 15.25
N LYS A 137 4.94 -2.92 14.63
CA LYS A 137 5.91 -2.12 15.37
C LYS A 137 5.31 -0.84 15.98
N SER A 138 4.37 -0.19 15.29
CA SER A 138 3.66 0.99 15.81
C SER A 138 2.74 0.60 16.96
N GLU A 139 1.99 -0.49 16.83
CA GLU A 139 1.11 -1.04 17.86
C GLU A 139 1.90 -1.45 19.10
N ALA A 140 3.05 -2.14 18.92
CA ALA A 140 3.95 -2.49 20.02
C ALA A 140 4.57 -1.28 20.75
N MET A 141 4.65 -0.12 20.08
CA MET A 141 5.14 1.13 20.68
C MET A 141 3.99 2.06 21.13
N GLY A 142 2.75 1.57 21.21
CA GLY A 142 1.60 2.37 21.64
C GLY A 142 1.22 3.51 20.69
N GLY A 143 1.67 3.45 19.44
CA GLY A 143 1.43 4.48 18.43
C GLY A 143 0.02 4.45 17.85
N ALA A 144 -0.42 5.61 17.34
CA ALA A 144 -1.72 5.75 16.70
C ALA A 144 -1.88 4.81 15.47
N PRO A 145 -3.12 4.41 15.11
CA PRO A 145 -3.36 3.52 13.98
C PRO A 145 -2.82 4.10 12.67
N MET A 146 -1.96 3.33 11.98
CA MET A 146 -1.36 3.73 10.71
C MET A 146 -2.39 4.00 9.61
N GLU A 147 -1.98 4.82 8.64
CA GLU A 147 -2.80 5.24 7.50
C GLU A 147 -3.35 4.04 6.70
N LYS A 148 -4.65 4.06 6.39
CA LYS A 148 -5.35 2.96 5.72
C LYS A 148 -4.82 2.76 4.30
N MET A 149 -4.94 1.54 3.79
CA MET A 149 -4.52 1.17 2.43
C MET A 149 -5.25 2.02 1.37
N THR A 150 -4.60 2.43 0.28
CA THR A 150 -5.28 3.12 -0.84
C THR A 150 -6.29 2.18 -1.50
N PRO A 151 -7.29 2.70 -2.23
CA PRO A 151 -8.26 1.87 -2.94
C PRO A 151 -7.60 0.86 -3.88
N GLU A 152 -6.62 1.29 -4.67
CA GLU A 152 -5.91 0.49 -5.66
C GLU A 152 -5.10 -0.63 -4.99
N GLN A 153 -4.39 -0.30 -3.91
CA GLN A 153 -3.68 -1.30 -3.10
C GLN A 153 -4.63 -2.37 -2.52
N ARG A 154 -5.85 -1.99 -2.09
CA ARG A 154 -6.83 -2.96 -1.58
C ARG A 154 -7.32 -3.90 -2.66
N GLN A 155 -7.59 -3.34 -3.84
CA GLN A 155 -8.00 -4.13 -4.99
C GLN A 155 -6.90 -5.11 -5.37
N GLN A 156 -5.65 -4.65 -5.43
CA GLN A 156 -4.53 -5.50 -5.79
C GLN A 156 -4.25 -6.57 -4.73
N LYS A 157 -4.32 -6.25 -3.43
CA LYS A 157 -4.22 -7.24 -2.36
C LYS A 157 -5.30 -8.31 -2.48
N HIS A 158 -6.52 -7.88 -2.79
CA HIS A 158 -7.62 -8.82 -3.01
C HIS A 158 -7.39 -9.67 -4.26
N LEU A 159 -6.88 -9.09 -5.35
CA LEU A 159 -6.50 -9.83 -6.55
C LEU A 159 -5.43 -10.87 -6.24
N THR A 160 -4.33 -10.49 -5.57
CA THR A 160 -3.25 -11.41 -5.18
C THR A 160 -3.77 -12.56 -4.31
N TYR A 161 -4.64 -12.26 -3.35
CA TYR A 161 -5.28 -13.29 -2.54
C TYR A 161 -6.12 -14.25 -3.39
N LEU A 162 -6.96 -13.74 -4.29
CA LEU A 162 -7.75 -14.56 -5.20
C LEU A 162 -6.89 -15.35 -6.19
N THR A 163 -5.82 -14.77 -6.71
CA THR A 163 -4.84 -15.46 -7.57
C THR A 163 -4.23 -16.65 -6.85
N LYS A 164 -3.80 -16.47 -5.60
CA LYS A 164 -3.22 -17.53 -4.79
C LYS A 164 -4.23 -18.62 -4.49
N GLU A 165 -5.43 -18.24 -4.03
CA GLU A 165 -6.42 -19.22 -3.61
C GLU A 165 -7.07 -19.96 -4.79
N LEU A 166 -7.32 -19.27 -5.89
CA LEU A 166 -8.01 -19.82 -7.04
C LEU A 166 -7.05 -20.24 -8.15
N THR A 167 -5.74 -20.12 -7.94
CA THR A 167 -4.69 -20.39 -8.94
C THR A 167 -5.03 -19.79 -10.30
N LEU A 168 -5.31 -18.48 -10.32
CA LEU A 168 -5.79 -17.78 -11.51
C LEU A 168 -4.69 -17.65 -12.56
N ASP A 169 -5.02 -17.93 -13.81
CA ASP A 169 -4.13 -17.65 -14.95
C ASP A 169 -4.08 -16.15 -15.30
N ALA A 170 -3.16 -15.75 -16.18
CA ALA A 170 -2.96 -14.34 -16.53
C ALA A 170 -4.22 -13.66 -17.10
N LYS A 171 -5.03 -14.36 -17.91
CA LYS A 171 -6.27 -13.81 -18.48
C LYS A 171 -7.32 -13.66 -17.39
N GLN A 172 -7.44 -14.65 -16.51
CA GLN A 172 -8.34 -14.61 -15.37
C GLN A 172 -7.97 -13.49 -14.39
N GLN A 173 -6.68 -13.29 -14.11
CA GLN A 173 -6.19 -12.22 -13.25
C GLN A 173 -6.56 -10.83 -13.80
N GLU A 174 -6.42 -10.61 -15.10
CA GLU A 174 -6.80 -9.35 -15.73
C GLU A 174 -8.31 -9.10 -15.59
N ALA A 175 -9.13 -10.12 -15.87
CA ALA A 175 -10.58 -10.02 -15.77
C ALA A 175 -11.07 -9.81 -14.32
N VAL A 176 -10.54 -10.56 -13.36
CA VAL A 176 -10.82 -10.37 -11.93
C VAL A 176 -10.36 -8.97 -11.48
N GLY A 177 -9.19 -8.51 -11.94
CA GLY A 177 -8.68 -7.17 -11.66
C GLY A 177 -9.66 -6.07 -12.09
N LYS A 178 -10.24 -6.16 -13.29
CA LYS A 178 -11.27 -5.22 -13.77
C LYS A 178 -12.52 -5.22 -12.88
N ILE A 179 -13.00 -6.40 -12.47
CA ILE A 179 -14.16 -6.52 -11.55
C ILE A 179 -13.86 -5.86 -10.20
N LEU A 180 -12.64 -6.04 -9.68
CA LEU A 180 -12.23 -5.45 -8.41
C LEU A 180 -12.09 -3.93 -8.50
N ALA A 181 -11.59 -3.40 -9.62
CA ALA A 181 -11.52 -1.96 -9.87
C ALA A 181 -12.91 -1.32 -9.93
N GLU A 182 -13.85 -1.93 -10.67
CA GLU A 182 -15.25 -1.47 -10.76
C GLU A 182 -15.90 -1.43 -9.37
N LYS A 183 -15.72 -2.50 -8.57
CA LYS A 183 -16.18 -2.54 -7.18
C LYS A 183 -15.56 -1.45 -6.31
N GLY A 184 -14.27 -1.19 -6.49
CA GLY A 184 -13.54 -0.19 -5.74
C GLY A 184 -14.08 1.22 -5.99
N ALA A 185 -14.33 1.56 -7.25
CA ALA A 185 -14.91 2.84 -7.64
C ALA A 185 -16.30 3.05 -7.01
N LYS A 186 -17.18 2.03 -7.08
CA LYS A 186 -18.49 2.07 -6.41
C LYS A 186 -18.37 2.25 -4.90
N ALA A 187 -17.43 1.55 -4.26
CA ALA A 187 -17.20 1.68 -2.82
C ALA A 187 -16.71 3.08 -2.42
N GLN A 188 -15.92 3.75 -3.27
CA GLN A 188 -15.49 5.13 -3.04
C GLN A 188 -16.66 6.12 -3.17
N ASP A 189 -17.49 5.97 -4.20
CA ASP A 189 -18.71 6.79 -4.38
C ASP A 189 -19.65 6.64 -3.18
N LEU A 190 -19.92 5.40 -2.74
CA LEU A 190 -20.73 5.13 -1.55
C LEU A 190 -20.12 5.74 -0.27
N LYS A 191 -18.80 5.70 -0.15
CA LYS A 191 -18.12 6.32 0.99
C LYS A 191 -18.28 7.84 0.96
N ALA A 192 -18.10 8.48 -0.20
CA ALA A 192 -18.28 9.92 -0.35
C ALA A 192 -19.72 10.36 -0.03
N LYS A 193 -20.72 9.62 -0.55
CA LYS A 193 -22.14 9.83 -0.23
C LYS A 193 -22.41 9.69 1.27
N LYS A 194 -21.84 8.66 1.91
CA LYS A 194 -21.98 8.45 3.36
C LYS A 194 -21.32 9.54 4.19
N GLU A 195 -20.17 10.03 3.76
CA GLU A 195 -19.44 11.11 4.43
C GLU A 195 -20.19 12.44 4.30
N SER A 196 -20.72 12.75 3.12
CA SER A 196 -21.60 13.90 2.88
C SER A 196 -22.85 13.87 3.77
N ARG A 197 -23.57 12.74 3.82
CA ARG A 197 -24.75 12.56 4.70
C ARG A 197 -24.41 12.68 6.18
N ARG A 198 -23.25 12.15 6.60
CA ARG A 198 -22.79 12.28 7.98
C ARG A 198 -22.52 13.74 8.35
N SER A 199 -21.98 14.52 7.42
CA SER A 199 -21.72 15.95 7.63
C SER A 199 -22.99 16.81 7.60
N SER A 200 -24.01 16.44 6.80
CA SER A 200 -25.31 17.14 6.79
C SER A 200 -26.22 16.77 7.96
N GLY A 201 -25.89 15.72 8.72
CA GLY A 201 -26.76 15.18 9.79
C GLY A 201 -27.99 14.42 9.25
N GLU A 202 -28.10 14.27 7.94
CA GLU A 202 -29.23 13.65 7.26
C GLU A 202 -29.22 12.14 7.45
N LYS A 203 -30.29 11.62 8.06
CA LYS A 203 -30.52 10.19 8.17
C LYS A 203 -31.24 9.70 6.93
N MET A 204 -30.75 8.60 6.39
CA MET A 204 -31.42 7.88 5.31
C MET A 204 -32.83 7.47 5.74
N THR A 205 -33.82 7.83 4.93
CA THR A 205 -35.21 7.40 5.07
C THR A 205 -35.34 5.89 4.84
N ASP A 206 -36.46 5.28 5.23
CA ASP A 206 -36.67 3.85 5.04
C ASP A 206 -36.78 3.47 3.55
N ALA A 207 -37.42 4.32 2.75
CA ALA A 207 -37.49 4.16 1.29
C ALA A 207 -36.08 4.17 0.67
N GLU A 208 -35.22 5.11 1.07
CA GLU A 208 -33.84 5.15 0.59
C GLU A 208 -33.03 3.94 1.07
N ARG A 209 -33.22 3.46 2.31
CA ARG A 209 -32.55 2.25 2.85
C ARG A 209 -32.88 1.02 2.03
N GLU A 210 -34.15 0.81 1.69
CA GLU A 210 -34.56 -0.32 0.86
C GLU A 210 -34.06 -0.17 -0.58
N ALA A 211 -34.05 1.04 -1.15
CA ALA A 211 -33.45 1.30 -2.45
C ALA A 211 -31.94 0.96 -2.47
N PHE A 212 -31.20 1.37 -1.44
CA PHE A 212 -29.79 1.04 -1.29
C PHE A 212 -29.54 -0.45 -1.10
N LYS A 213 -30.36 -1.13 -0.31
CA LYS A 213 -30.28 -2.59 -0.13
C LYS A 213 -30.50 -3.33 -1.44
N THR A 214 -31.49 -2.90 -2.22
CA THR A 214 -31.77 -3.42 -3.57
C THR A 214 -30.59 -3.21 -4.50
N GLN A 215 -30.02 -2.00 -4.52
CA GLN A 215 -28.81 -1.69 -5.29
C GLN A 215 -27.65 -2.62 -4.88
N MET A 216 -27.38 -2.77 -3.58
CA MET A 216 -26.31 -3.62 -3.08
C MET A 216 -26.52 -5.11 -3.38
N GLN A 217 -27.76 -5.58 -3.49
CA GLN A 217 -28.08 -6.95 -3.91
C GLN A 217 -27.84 -7.13 -5.42
N ALA A 218 -28.29 -6.18 -6.24
CA ALA A 218 -28.04 -6.18 -7.68
C ALA A 218 -26.54 -6.17 -7.99
N GLU A 219 -25.75 -5.33 -7.32
CA GLU A 219 -24.29 -5.30 -7.48
C GLU A 219 -23.62 -6.61 -7.06
N LYS A 220 -24.12 -7.28 -6.01
CA LYS A 220 -23.61 -8.60 -5.61
C LYS A 220 -23.89 -9.65 -6.69
N ALA A 221 -25.10 -9.66 -7.24
CA ALA A 221 -25.51 -10.59 -8.29
C ALA A 221 -24.69 -10.36 -9.58
N ASP A 222 -24.52 -9.11 -9.99
CA ASP A 222 -23.70 -8.74 -11.15
C ASP A 222 -22.25 -9.20 -10.99
N THR A 223 -21.65 -8.96 -9.82
CA THR A 223 -20.28 -9.44 -9.55
C THR A 223 -20.20 -10.96 -9.62
N GLU A 224 -21.16 -11.64 -9.01
CA GLU A 224 -21.18 -13.10 -8.98
C GLU A 224 -21.30 -13.68 -10.39
N ALA A 225 -22.17 -13.11 -11.23
CA ALA A 225 -22.28 -13.48 -12.64
C ALA A 225 -20.95 -13.26 -13.39
N LYS A 226 -20.32 -12.09 -13.22
CA LYS A 226 -19.01 -11.79 -13.82
C LYS A 226 -17.91 -12.74 -13.36
N MET A 227 -17.87 -13.10 -12.07
CA MET A 227 -16.91 -14.06 -11.53
C MET A 227 -17.17 -15.47 -12.05
N LYS A 228 -18.44 -15.89 -12.15
CA LYS A 228 -18.80 -17.21 -12.70
C LYS A 228 -18.41 -17.35 -14.18
N ALA A 229 -18.48 -16.27 -14.95
CA ALA A 229 -18.14 -16.28 -16.37
C ALA A 229 -16.64 -16.45 -16.66
N ILE A 230 -15.76 -16.09 -15.72
CA ILE A 230 -14.31 -16.09 -15.91
C ILE A 230 -13.58 -17.22 -15.18
N LEU A 231 -14.21 -17.78 -14.15
CA LEU A 231 -13.64 -18.88 -13.37
C LEU A 231 -14.10 -20.23 -13.92
N SER A 232 -13.22 -21.23 -13.85
CA SER A 232 -13.64 -22.63 -14.04
C SER A 232 -14.62 -23.06 -12.95
N ALA A 233 -15.35 -24.16 -13.17
CA ALA A 233 -16.32 -24.66 -12.19
C ALA A 233 -15.70 -24.88 -10.79
N ASN A 234 -14.50 -25.47 -10.73
CA ASN A 234 -13.79 -25.72 -9.48
C ASN A 234 -13.32 -24.41 -8.81
N GLN A 235 -12.78 -23.47 -9.58
CA GLN A 235 -12.38 -22.15 -9.06
C GLN A 235 -13.58 -21.36 -8.55
N TYR A 236 -14.71 -21.42 -9.26
CA TYR A 236 -15.94 -20.74 -8.86
C TYR A 236 -16.50 -21.29 -7.54
N GLN A 237 -16.52 -22.62 -7.37
CA GLN A 237 -16.92 -23.24 -6.10
C GLN A 237 -16.01 -22.81 -4.95
N LYS A 238 -14.69 -22.85 -5.15
CA LYS A 238 -13.73 -22.38 -4.15
C LYS A 238 -13.94 -20.89 -3.82
N TRP A 239 -14.23 -20.06 -4.82
CA TRP A 239 -14.54 -18.64 -4.62
C TRP A 239 -15.82 -18.43 -3.80
N LEU A 240 -16.87 -19.23 -4.01
CA LEU A 240 -18.09 -19.21 -3.20
C LEU A 240 -17.79 -19.56 -1.73
N THR A 241 -17.00 -20.60 -1.48
CA THR A 241 -16.57 -20.99 -0.12
C THR A 241 -15.82 -19.85 0.57
N ILE A 242 -14.82 -19.26 -0.10
CA ILE A 242 -14.05 -18.11 0.43
C ILE A 242 -14.98 -16.95 0.80
N ARG A 243 -15.98 -16.66 -0.03
CA ARG A 243 -16.93 -15.58 0.20
C ARG A 243 -17.78 -15.83 1.44
N GLU A 244 -18.27 -17.06 1.62
CA GLU A 244 -19.12 -17.40 2.76
C GLU A 244 -18.32 -17.47 4.07
N GLU A 245 -17.10 -18.03 4.06
CA GLU A 245 -16.19 -17.98 5.21
C GLU A 245 -15.88 -16.55 5.64
N ASN A 246 -15.59 -15.66 4.68
CA ASN A 246 -15.32 -14.26 4.98
C ASN A 246 -16.55 -13.56 5.54
N LYS A 247 -17.75 -13.89 5.08
CA LYS A 247 -19.00 -13.36 5.62
C LYS A 247 -19.23 -13.83 7.05
N GLU A 248 -19.00 -15.10 7.36
CA GLU A 248 -19.11 -15.62 8.74
C GLU A 248 -18.06 -15.01 9.67
N LYS A 249 -16.81 -14.89 9.23
CA LYS A 249 -15.75 -14.17 9.96
C LYS A 249 -16.15 -12.72 10.25
N MET A 250 -16.76 -12.03 9.29
CA MET A 250 -17.25 -10.66 9.47
C MET A 250 -18.42 -10.58 10.45
N LYS A 251 -19.38 -11.52 10.39
CA LYS A 251 -20.48 -11.61 11.37
C LYS A 251 -19.95 -11.87 12.78
N GLY A 252 -18.97 -12.77 12.92
CA GLY A 252 -18.29 -13.06 14.19
C GLY A 252 -17.68 -11.80 14.79
N LYS A 253 -16.84 -11.10 14.02
CA LYS A 253 -16.25 -9.81 14.44
C LYS A 253 -17.29 -8.73 14.77
N MET A 254 -18.42 -8.68 14.05
CA MET A 254 -19.50 -7.74 14.40
C MET A 254 -20.16 -8.11 15.73
N LYS A 255 -20.42 -9.40 16.00
CA LYS A 255 -20.96 -9.87 17.27
C LYS A 255 -20.00 -9.59 18.42
N GLU A 256 -18.71 -9.85 18.25
CA GLU A 256 -17.67 -9.54 19.23
C GLU A 256 -17.61 -8.04 19.55
N ARG A 257 -17.65 -7.17 18.54
CA ARG A 257 -17.65 -5.70 18.77
C ARG A 257 -18.95 -5.20 19.42
N ARG A 258 -20.06 -5.91 19.21
CA ARG A 258 -21.35 -5.60 19.86
C ARG A 258 -21.37 -6.09 21.31
N ASN A 259 -20.71 -7.20 21.61
CA ASN A 259 -20.72 -7.82 22.93
C ASN A 259 -19.52 -7.40 23.82
N GLY A 260 -18.41 -6.95 23.22
CA GLY A 260 -17.20 -6.48 23.90
C GLY A 260 -17.12 -4.96 24.06
N GLY A 261 -18.26 -4.27 23.99
CA GLY A 261 -18.37 -2.86 24.38
C GLY A 261 -18.51 -2.73 25.89
N MET A 262 -17.39 -2.83 26.61
CA MET A 262 -17.11 -2.12 27.85
C MET A 262 -15.87 -1.26 27.62
#